data_AF-A0A2A4QN76-F1
#
_entry.id   AF-A0A2A4QN76-F1
#
_cell.length_a   1.000
_cell.length_b   1.000
_cell.length_c   1.000
_cell.angle_alpha   90.00
_cell.angle_beta   90.00
_cell.angle_gamma   90.00
#
_symmetry.space_group_name_H-M   'P 1'
#
loop_
_entity.id
_entity.type
_entity.pdbx_description
1 polymer ?
#
loop_
_entity_poly.entity_id
_entity_poly.type
_entity_poly.pdbx_seq_one_letter_code
_entity_poly.pdbx_strand_id
1 'polypeptide(L)'
;MMAKHKNTFLYLMTFFCFALLIFCAFLYQNHEKKSLILNMPYHDVREIIIQNGWKPYEREDRNYDTMGFHAEDLIKNFGYIEVDACSGTGMGYCQFYFKNKHGVFLRVTSKESPFPGYDPDIDGFDYMAVFSYGLQYKVD
;
A
#
# COMPACT_ATOMS: atom_id res chain seq x y z
N MET A 1 21.55 -57.51 -10.85
CA MET A 1 21.71 -56.05 -10.63
C MET A 1 20.41 -55.31 -11.01
N MET A 2 19.36 -55.26 -10.18
CA MET A 2 18.11 -54.55 -10.53
C MET A 2 17.32 -53.99 -9.31
N ALA A 3 17.99 -53.60 -8.21
CA ALA A 3 17.29 -53.03 -7.03
C ALA A 3 17.49 -51.52 -6.84
N LYS A 4 18.49 -50.92 -7.50
CA LYS A 4 18.91 -49.53 -7.24
C LYS A 4 17.98 -48.45 -7.84
N HIS A 5 17.14 -48.82 -8.81
CA HIS A 5 16.34 -47.87 -9.59
C HIS A 5 15.03 -47.42 -8.91
N LYS A 6 14.44 -48.26 -8.03
CA LYS A 6 13.17 -47.96 -7.34
C LYS A 6 13.34 -46.88 -6.26
N ASN A 7 14.46 -46.89 -5.55
CA ASN A 7 14.75 -45.90 -4.51
C ASN A 7 15.03 -44.52 -5.12
N THR A 8 15.75 -44.46 -6.24
CA THR A 8 16.04 -43.19 -6.94
C THR A 8 14.77 -42.49 -7.41
N PHE A 9 13.79 -43.25 -7.91
CA PHE A 9 12.49 -42.70 -8.34
C PHE A 9 11.68 -42.14 -7.16
N LEU A 10 11.68 -42.84 -6.02
CA LEU A 10 10.99 -42.40 -4.80
C LEU A 10 11.63 -41.12 -4.20
N TYR A 11 12.96 -41.02 -4.22
CA TYR A 11 13.67 -39.80 -3.80
C TYR A 11 13.41 -38.60 -4.72
N LEU A 12 13.30 -38.82 -6.03
CA LEU A 12 12.97 -37.75 -6.98
C LEU A 12 11.55 -37.22 -6.78
N MET A 13 10.57 -38.10 -6.56
CA MET A 13 9.18 -37.72 -6.32
C MET A 13 9.01 -36.96 -5.00
N THR A 14 9.67 -37.42 -3.93
CA THR A 14 9.62 -36.73 -2.63
C THR A 14 10.28 -35.36 -2.67
N PHE A 15 11.43 -35.23 -3.36
CA PHE A 15 12.08 -33.94 -3.56
C PHE A 15 11.20 -32.96 -4.34
N PHE A 16 10.53 -33.42 -5.40
CA PHE A 16 9.65 -32.57 -6.20
C PHE A 16 8.43 -32.09 -5.41
N CYS A 17 7.82 -32.97 -4.59
CA CYS A 17 6.74 -32.59 -3.68
C CYS A 17 7.19 -31.55 -2.64
N PHE A 18 8.37 -31.71 -2.04
CA PHE A 18 8.90 -30.71 -1.10
C PHE A 18 9.16 -29.36 -1.77
N ALA A 19 9.74 -29.36 -2.98
CA ALA A 19 9.96 -28.13 -3.74
C ALA A 19 8.63 -27.43 -4.09
N LEU A 20 7.60 -28.19 -4.47
CA LEU A 20 6.26 -27.66 -4.73
C LEU A 20 5.61 -27.06 -3.49
N LEU A 21 5.73 -27.71 -2.33
CA LEU A 21 5.19 -27.20 -1.07
C LEU A 21 5.89 -25.90 -0.64
N ILE A 22 7.21 -25.81 -0.79
CA ILE A 22 7.98 -24.59 -0.49
C ILE A 22 7.57 -23.46 -1.44
N PHE A 23 7.46 -23.73 -2.74
CA PHE A 23 7.04 -22.74 -3.72
C PHE A 23 5.61 -22.25 -3.46
N CYS A 24 4.69 -23.15 -3.10
CA CYS A 24 3.31 -22.80 -2.78
C CYS A 24 3.22 -21.93 -1.52
N ALA A 25 4.00 -22.23 -0.47
CA ALA A 25 4.09 -21.41 0.73
C ALA A 25 4.62 -19.99 0.43
N PHE A 26 5.60 -19.88 -0.47
CA PHE A 26 6.16 -18.60 -0.90
C PHE A 26 5.14 -17.74 -1.68
N LEU A 27 4.32 -18.37 -2.51
CA LEU A 27 3.24 -17.69 -3.23
C LEU A 27 2.10 -17.26 -2.28
N TYR A 28 1.75 -18.11 -1.30
CA TYR A 28 0.67 -17.83 -0.35
C TYR A 28 0.92 -16.57 0.49
N GLN A 29 2.15 -16.35 0.97
CA GLN A 29 2.49 -15.17 1.77
C GLN A 29 2.32 -13.83 1.02
N ASN A 30 2.39 -13.84 -0.31
CA ASN A 30 2.29 -12.61 -1.10
C ASN A 30 0.83 -12.14 -1.32
N HIS A 31 -0.17 -13.03 -1.16
CA HIS A 31 -1.56 -12.71 -1.43
C HIS A 31 -2.25 -11.96 -0.27
N GLU A 32 -2.06 -12.40 0.98
CA GLU A 32 -2.75 -11.79 2.13
C GLU A 32 -2.32 -10.34 2.38
N LYS A 33 -1.05 -10.02 2.10
CA LYS A 33 -0.50 -8.68 2.39
C LYS A 33 -1.13 -7.55 1.56
N LYS A 34 -1.74 -7.87 0.42
CA LYS A 34 -2.37 -6.90 -0.49
C LYS A 34 -3.81 -6.53 -0.08
N SER A 35 -4.51 -7.42 0.63
CA SER A 35 -5.94 -7.27 0.94
C SER A 35 -6.24 -6.45 2.20
N LEU A 36 -5.26 -6.28 3.09
CA LEU A 36 -5.52 -5.76 4.45
C LEU A 36 -5.84 -4.25 4.50
N ILE A 37 -5.59 -3.49 3.43
CA ILE A 37 -5.50 -2.01 3.48
C ILE A 37 -6.78 -1.32 2.98
N LEU A 38 -7.77 -2.06 2.47
CA LEU A 38 -8.99 -1.49 1.88
C LEU A 38 -10.03 -1.12 2.95
N ASN A 39 -10.74 0.00 2.76
CA ASN A 39 -11.84 0.47 3.62
C ASN A 39 -11.46 0.78 5.09
N MET A 40 -10.20 1.12 5.34
CA MET A 40 -9.75 1.65 6.62
C MET A 40 -9.49 3.15 6.53
N PRO A 41 -9.62 3.89 7.66
CA PRO A 41 -9.12 5.25 7.77
C PRO A 41 -7.71 5.38 7.22
N TYR A 42 -7.45 6.44 6.46
CA TYR A 42 -6.15 6.69 5.85
C TYR A 42 -5.08 6.82 6.93
N HIS A 43 -5.44 7.41 8.08
CA HIS A 43 -4.55 7.50 9.23
C HIS A 43 -4.04 6.12 9.68
N ASP A 44 -4.94 5.17 9.90
CA ASP A 44 -4.58 3.80 10.31
C ASP A 44 -3.76 3.09 9.22
N VAL A 45 -4.14 3.29 7.96
CA VAL A 45 -3.42 2.76 6.79
C VAL A 45 -2.00 3.30 6.73
N ARG A 46 -1.83 4.61 6.96
CA ARG A 46 -0.54 5.28 6.99
C ARG A 46 0.36 4.70 8.08
N GLU A 47 -0.18 4.47 9.28
CA GLU A 47 0.58 3.82 10.36
C GLU A 47 1.06 2.42 9.97
N ILE A 48 0.17 1.59 9.43
CA ILE A 48 0.52 0.24 8.96
C ILE A 48 1.62 0.29 7.90
N ILE A 49 1.52 1.22 6.94
CA ILE A 49 2.51 1.41 5.87
C ILE A 49 3.87 1.79 6.47
N ILE A 50 3.90 2.75 7.41
CA ILE A 50 5.12 3.19 8.10
C ILE A 50 5.75 2.06 8.91
N GLN A 51 4.95 1.31 9.67
CA GLN A 51 5.40 0.14 10.44
C GLN A 51 6.01 -0.95 9.53
N ASN A 52 5.56 -1.05 8.28
CA ASN A 52 6.11 -1.97 7.27
C ASN A 52 7.36 -1.43 6.55
N GLY A 53 7.94 -0.32 7.02
CA GLY A 53 9.23 0.20 6.53
C GLY A 53 9.15 1.07 5.29
N TRP A 54 7.95 1.52 4.92
CA TRP A 54 7.76 2.59 3.94
C TRP A 54 7.85 3.96 4.64
N LYS A 55 8.33 4.98 3.94
CA LYS A 55 8.43 6.34 4.46
C LYS A 55 7.52 7.27 3.67
N PRO A 56 6.81 8.21 4.31
CA PRO A 56 6.11 9.29 3.61
C PRO A 56 7.06 9.96 2.62
N TYR A 57 6.62 10.12 1.36
CA TYR A 57 7.40 10.78 0.34
C TYR A 57 6.84 12.18 0.09
N GLU A 58 7.61 13.19 0.51
CA GLU A 58 7.36 14.56 0.11
C GLU A 58 7.96 14.81 -1.28
N ARG A 59 7.14 15.34 -2.17
CA ARG A 59 7.54 15.71 -3.52
C ARG A 59 8.44 16.97 -3.45
N GLU A 60 9.66 16.87 -3.96
CA GLU A 60 10.66 17.96 -3.94
C GLU A 60 10.24 19.18 -4.78
N ASP A 61 9.55 18.96 -5.90
CA ASP A 61 9.07 20.01 -6.82
C ASP A 61 7.64 20.48 -6.50
N ARG A 62 7.15 20.24 -5.27
CA ARG A 62 5.80 20.63 -4.87
C ARG A 62 5.63 22.14 -4.94
N ASN A 63 4.72 22.59 -5.81
CA ASN A 63 4.27 23.97 -5.84
C ASN A 63 2.97 24.12 -5.03
N TYR A 64 3.11 24.65 -3.81
CA TYR A 64 2.01 24.88 -2.89
C TYR A 64 0.97 25.87 -3.42
N ASP A 65 1.35 26.81 -4.30
CA ASP A 65 0.42 27.80 -4.87
C ASP A 65 -0.58 27.17 -5.86
N THR A 66 -0.20 26.03 -6.44
CA THR A 66 -1.02 25.28 -7.40
C THR A 66 -1.67 24.04 -6.78
N MET A 67 -1.39 23.79 -5.51
CA MET A 67 -1.91 22.67 -4.77
C MET A 67 -3.39 22.92 -4.47
N GLY A 68 -4.27 21.96 -4.79
CA GLY A 68 -5.69 22.10 -4.47
C GLY A 68 -5.91 22.24 -2.96
N PHE A 69 -6.89 23.05 -2.56
CA PHE A 69 -7.20 23.40 -1.16
C PHE A 69 -7.18 22.20 -0.19
N HIS A 70 -7.80 21.07 -0.56
CA HIS A 70 -7.83 19.88 0.29
C HIS A 70 -6.43 19.27 0.53
N ALA A 71 -5.57 19.28 -0.48
CA ALA A 71 -4.23 18.72 -0.31
C ALA A 71 -3.37 19.63 0.57
N GLU A 72 -3.54 20.94 0.46
CA GLU A 72 -2.91 21.92 1.35
C GLU A 72 -3.37 21.75 2.80
N ASP A 73 -4.68 21.58 3.03
CA ASP A 73 -5.28 21.32 4.34
C ASP A 73 -4.71 20.06 5.00
N LEU A 74 -4.60 18.97 4.24
CA LEU A 74 -4.00 17.72 4.69
C LEU A 74 -2.54 17.87 5.15
N ILE A 75 -1.76 18.72 4.48
CA ILE A 75 -0.39 19.02 4.91
C ILE A 75 -0.40 19.87 6.18
N LYS A 76 -1.14 20.99 6.17
CA LYS A 76 -1.05 22.01 7.21
C LYS A 76 -1.66 21.56 8.53
N ASN A 77 -2.79 20.87 8.48
CA ASN A 77 -3.57 20.52 9.67
C ASN A 77 -3.29 19.08 10.14
N PHE A 78 -2.93 18.18 9.23
CA PHE A 78 -2.71 16.76 9.57
C PHE A 78 -1.26 16.28 9.40
N GLY A 79 -0.38 17.09 8.79
CA GLY A 79 1.02 16.73 8.59
C GLY A 79 1.24 15.61 7.56
N TYR A 80 0.29 15.39 6.65
CA TYR A 80 0.38 14.37 5.60
C TYR A 80 1.22 14.86 4.43
N ILE A 81 2.52 15.01 4.66
CA ILE A 81 3.51 15.48 3.67
C ILE A 81 3.57 14.59 2.42
N GLU A 82 3.07 13.36 2.50
CA GLU A 82 3.01 12.40 1.40
C GLU A 82 1.87 12.66 0.41
N VAL A 83 0.96 13.59 0.69
CA VAL A 83 -0.15 13.92 -0.21
C VAL A 83 0.37 14.59 -1.49
N ASP A 84 -0.03 14.07 -2.64
CA ASP A 84 0.43 14.56 -3.93
C ASP A 84 -0.60 15.49 -4.57
N ALA A 85 -1.82 14.97 -4.71
CA ALA A 85 -2.94 15.70 -5.30
C ALA A 85 -4.25 15.16 -4.78
N CYS A 86 -5.23 16.05 -4.63
CA CYS A 86 -6.62 15.71 -4.37
C CYS A 86 -7.50 16.14 -5.54
N SER A 87 -8.53 15.36 -5.83
CA SER A 87 -9.50 15.64 -6.88
C SER A 87 -10.35 16.85 -6.49
N GLY A 88 -10.28 17.92 -7.28
CA GLY A 88 -11.09 19.13 -7.09
C GLY A 88 -12.54 19.04 -7.57
N THR A 89 -13.02 17.87 -8.02
CA THR A 89 -14.37 17.71 -8.61
C THR A 89 -15.43 17.26 -7.60
N GLY A 90 -15.19 17.45 -6.30
CA GLY A 90 -16.12 17.06 -5.22
C GLY A 90 -16.23 15.56 -4.97
N MET A 91 -15.32 14.75 -5.55
CA MET A 91 -15.27 13.30 -5.28
C MET A 91 -14.32 12.94 -4.12
N GLY A 92 -13.58 13.92 -3.59
CA GLY A 92 -12.78 13.78 -2.37
C GLY A 92 -11.63 12.76 -2.45
N TYR A 93 -11.21 12.36 -3.66
CA TYR A 93 -10.11 11.40 -3.80
C TYR A 93 -8.76 12.08 -3.63
N CYS A 94 -7.91 11.59 -2.74
CA CYS A 94 -6.53 12.06 -2.57
C CYS A 94 -5.54 10.95 -2.89
N GLN A 95 -4.40 11.34 -3.47
CA GLN A 95 -3.28 10.45 -3.75
C GLN A 95 -2.14 10.73 -2.79
N PHE A 96 -1.53 9.67 -2.26
CA PHE A 96 -0.41 9.72 -1.34
C PHE A 96 0.70 8.80 -1.81
N TYR A 97 1.95 9.20 -1.58
CA TYR A 97 3.12 8.42 -1.98
C TYR A 97 4.01 8.09 -0.80
N PHE A 98 4.47 6.84 -0.78
CA PHE A 98 5.49 6.40 0.16
C PHE A 98 6.67 5.84 -0.61
N LYS A 99 7.87 5.95 -0.07
CA LYS A 99 9.10 5.42 -0.63
C LYS A 99 9.74 4.44 0.33
N ASN A 100 10.15 3.27 -0.17
CA ASN A 100 10.90 2.32 0.66
C ASN A 100 12.42 2.54 0.54
N LYS A 101 13.19 1.81 1.34
CA LYS A 101 14.67 1.87 1.33
C LYS A 101 15.33 1.50 -0.02
N HIS A 102 14.58 0.83 -0.91
CA HIS A 102 15.04 0.44 -2.24
C HIS A 102 14.68 1.48 -3.32
N GLY A 103 14.09 2.61 -2.93
CA GLY A 103 13.68 3.66 -3.85
C GLY A 103 12.37 3.38 -4.61
N VAL A 104 11.66 2.31 -4.26
CA VAL A 104 10.36 1.99 -4.86
C VAL A 104 9.28 2.84 -4.23
N PHE A 105 8.33 3.28 -5.04
CA PHE A 105 7.16 4.04 -4.61
C PHE A 105 5.92 3.15 -4.37
N LEU A 106 5.15 3.50 -3.35
CA LEU A 106 3.83 2.97 -3.06
C LEU A 106 2.83 4.11 -3.23
N ARG A 107 1.79 3.91 -4.05
CA ARG A 107 0.71 4.87 -4.21
C ARG A 107 -0.51 4.38 -3.45
N VAL A 108 -1.02 5.24 -2.58
CA VAL A 108 -2.28 5.05 -1.87
C VAL A 108 -3.27 6.07 -2.39
N THR A 109 -4.45 5.60 -2.76
CA THR A 109 -5.58 6.46 -3.11
C THR A 109 -6.59 6.35 -2.00
N SER A 110 -6.95 7.48 -1.41
CA SER A 110 -8.08 7.58 -0.49
C SER A 110 -9.28 8.22 -1.17
N LYS A 111 -10.44 8.09 -0.55
CA LYS A 111 -11.67 8.81 -0.87
C LYS A 111 -12.22 9.38 0.43
N GLU A 112 -12.65 10.63 0.40
CA GLU A 112 -13.50 11.21 1.42
C GLU A 112 -14.76 10.33 1.63
N SER A 113 -15.02 9.94 2.86
CA SER A 113 -16.15 9.06 3.20
C SER A 113 -17.22 9.83 3.96
N PRO A 114 -18.45 9.98 3.44
CA PRO A 114 -19.57 10.47 4.25
C PRO A 114 -20.04 9.33 5.17
N PHE A 115 -19.68 9.35 6.45
CA PHE A 115 -20.29 8.45 7.45
C PHE A 115 -21.57 9.08 8.02
N PRO A 116 -22.68 8.31 8.16
CA PRO A 116 -23.84 8.77 8.90
C PRO A 116 -23.49 8.84 10.39
N GLY A 117 -23.48 10.07 10.94
CA GLY A 117 -23.14 10.35 12.33
C GLY A 117 -21.84 11.12 12.57
N TYR A 118 -21.18 11.59 11.51
CA TYR A 118 -19.94 12.35 11.56
C TYR A 118 -20.21 13.86 11.61
N ASP A 119 -19.69 14.54 12.64
CA ASP A 119 -19.74 16.00 12.79
C ASP A 119 -18.38 16.60 12.36
N PRO A 120 -18.31 17.32 11.22
CA PRO A 120 -17.06 17.91 10.73
C PRO A 120 -16.47 18.97 11.68
N ASP A 121 -17.26 19.48 12.65
CA ASP A 121 -16.79 20.44 13.66
C ASP A 121 -16.10 19.74 14.86
N ILE A 122 -16.22 18.42 14.99
CA ILE A 122 -15.66 17.64 16.13
C ILE A 122 -14.50 16.74 15.70
N ASP A 123 -14.60 16.07 14.54
CA ASP A 123 -13.78 14.89 14.23
C ASP A 123 -12.82 15.04 13.02
N GLY A 124 -12.80 16.20 12.35
CA GLY A 124 -11.92 16.47 11.19
C GLY A 124 -12.50 15.98 9.86
N PHE A 125 -11.66 15.71 8.85
CA PHE A 125 -12.05 14.96 7.64
C PHE A 125 -11.29 13.64 7.62
N ASP A 126 -12.00 12.51 7.60
CA ASP A 126 -11.36 11.20 7.48
C ASP A 126 -11.47 10.65 6.04
N TYR A 127 -10.35 10.12 5.57
CA TYR A 127 -10.16 9.67 4.20
C TYR A 127 -10.06 8.16 4.20
N MET A 128 -10.97 7.43 3.56
CA MET A 128 -10.88 5.97 3.51
C MET A 128 -9.90 5.54 2.41
N ALA A 129 -8.94 4.65 2.69
CA ALA A 129 -8.09 4.09 1.65
C ALA A 129 -8.91 3.17 0.74
N VAL A 130 -9.02 3.53 -0.54
CA VAL A 130 -9.82 2.81 -1.53
C VAL A 130 -8.93 1.93 -2.42
N PHE A 131 -7.66 2.31 -2.61
CA PHE A 131 -6.71 1.50 -3.36
C PHE A 131 -5.28 1.67 -2.86
N SER A 132 -4.58 0.56 -2.65
CA SER A 132 -3.13 0.53 -2.45
C SER A 132 -2.50 -0.26 -3.59
N TYR A 133 -1.82 0.45 -4.50
CA TYR A 133 -1.01 -0.18 -5.54
C TYR A 133 0.46 0.14 -5.26
N GLY A 134 1.25 -0.89 -5.01
CA GLY A 134 2.70 -0.81 -5.17
C GLY A 134 3.01 -0.62 -6.65
N LEU A 135 2.96 0.62 -7.12
CA LEU A 135 3.38 0.97 -8.47
C LEU A 135 4.91 0.95 -8.47
N GLN A 136 5.48 -0.13 -9.00
CA GLN A 136 6.92 -0.26 -9.25
C GLN A 136 7.36 0.73 -10.33
N TYR A 137 7.43 2.02 -10.00
CA TYR A 137 8.23 2.96 -10.77
C TYR A 137 9.63 2.96 -10.18
N LYS A 138 10.56 2.39 -10.94
CA LYS A 138 11.98 2.69 -10.80
C LYS A 138 12.17 4.02 -11.54
N VAL A 139 12.42 5.09 -10.80
CA VAL A 139 12.86 6.35 -11.41
C VAL A 139 14.36 6.17 -11.62
N ASP A 140 14.74 5.96 -12.89
CA ASP A 140 16.14 5.87 -13.32
C ASP A 140 16.85 7.23 -13.20
#